data_AF-A0A7V3JKI6-F1
#
_entry.id   AF-A0A7V3JKI6-F1
#
_cell.length_a   1.000
_cell.length_b   1.000
_cell.length_c   1.000
_cell.angle_alpha   90.00
_cell.angle_beta   90.00
_cell.angle_gamma   90.00
#
_symmetry.space_group_name_H-M   'P 1'
#
loop_
_entity.id
_entity.type
_entity.pdbx_description
1 polymer ?
#
loop_
_entity_poly.entity_id
_entity_poly.type
_entity_poly.pdbx_seq_one_letter_code
_entity_poly.pdbx_strand_id
1 'polypeptide(L)'
;MGTRNLGVPVKPAAAEPVAKRYPAANGLRAQAGCPGGTKRNKGRWRTAAAKDCDLAGPLLPKRRPGWPSAMSIELTGPVCRCQPESVYWTQSRRPLTSLVFTAPLLVIYEAGVMLLGPQAVRNGADVWLRGLLEAIDFGQYFLLPALVVAILLGWHYTTRDPWRVSRPVLSGMFLESLVLALCLRGILQIEAVVLRGLGAVLVPTDPLCQWQAEGPGSLARLIGFIGAGVYEELLFRLMLLSTLAWAFRHAGVRPRTAAAGAVAATGLAFALAHYLGPYGEPIEPERFLFWYGFVFRILAGVFFGVLFLLRGFGIAVGTHAAYDLLVRLG
;
A
#
# COMPACT_ATOMS: atom_id res chain seq x y z
N MET A 1 22.23 68.30 75.78
CA MET A 1 21.59 67.67 76.96
C MET A 1 20.94 66.36 76.50
N GLY A 2 21.30 65.22 77.15
CA GLY A 2 20.65 63.89 77.11
C GLY A 2 20.86 63.04 75.83
N THR A 3 21.77 62.08 75.69
CA THR A 3 22.05 60.77 76.36
C THR A 3 21.23 59.55 75.90
N ARG A 4 21.96 58.50 75.46
CA ARG A 4 21.75 57.04 75.70
C ARG A 4 20.55 56.38 74.96
N ASN A 5 20.52 55.09 74.59
CA ASN A 5 21.28 53.90 75.00
C ASN A 5 21.09 52.73 74.01
N LEU A 6 21.95 51.72 74.15
CA LEU A 6 22.04 50.41 73.46
C LEU A 6 20.84 49.47 73.68
N GLY A 7 20.64 48.53 72.74
CA GLY A 7 19.81 47.33 72.90
C GLY A 7 19.91 46.32 71.75
N VAL A 8 20.73 45.28 71.92
CA VAL A 8 20.69 43.92 71.29
C VAL A 8 20.06 43.01 72.37
N PRO A 9 19.38 41.85 72.17
CA PRO A 9 19.48 40.74 71.17
C PRO A 9 18.10 40.27 70.61
N VAL A 10 17.93 39.28 69.72
CA VAL A 10 17.93 37.82 69.97
C VAL A 10 17.71 37.09 68.62
N LYS A 11 18.45 35.99 68.42
CA LYS A 11 18.35 35.02 67.32
C LYS A 11 17.34 33.93 67.69
N PRO A 12 16.42 33.47 66.82
CA PRO A 12 15.76 32.18 67.00
C PRO A 12 16.30 31.09 66.05
N ALA A 13 16.75 30.02 66.70
CA ALA A 13 16.68 28.59 66.38
C ALA A 13 16.74 28.09 64.91
N ALA A 14 17.72 27.21 64.68
CA ALA A 14 17.68 26.18 63.64
C ALA A 14 16.56 25.17 63.91
N ALA A 15 15.90 24.71 62.84
CA ALA A 15 15.04 23.54 62.84
C ALA A 15 15.38 22.66 61.62
N GLU A 16 16.06 21.56 61.86
CA GLU A 16 15.99 20.34 61.04
C GLU A 16 15.00 19.36 61.71
N PRO A 17 14.63 18.22 61.12
CA PRO A 17 13.98 17.99 59.83
C PRO A 17 12.64 17.24 60.05
N VAL A 18 11.65 17.36 59.15
CA VAL A 18 10.47 16.46 59.16
C VAL A 18 10.43 15.67 57.86
N ALA A 19 10.96 14.45 57.93
CA ALA A 19 10.78 13.43 56.91
C ALA A 19 9.31 12.97 56.89
N LYS A 20 8.52 13.47 55.94
CA LYS A 20 7.22 12.87 55.60
C LYS A 20 7.45 11.62 54.75
N ARG A 21 7.36 10.45 55.39
CA ARG A 21 7.09 9.17 54.72
C ARG A 21 5.69 9.22 54.13
N TYR A 22 5.56 9.05 52.82
CA TYR A 22 4.31 8.66 52.17
C TYR A 22 4.33 7.15 51.91
N PRO A 23 3.17 6.46 52.04
CA PRO A 23 3.10 5.00 51.99
C PRO A 23 3.32 4.46 50.58
N ALA A 24 3.91 3.27 50.49
CA ALA A 24 4.03 2.50 49.26
C ALA A 24 2.64 2.04 48.80
N ALA A 25 2.15 2.61 47.69
CA ALA A 25 0.98 2.11 46.98
C ALA A 25 1.44 1.28 45.77
N ASN A 26 1.19 -0.02 45.87
CA ASN A 26 1.27 -1.00 44.79
C ASN A 26 0.43 -0.59 43.57
N GLY A 27 0.96 -0.88 42.38
CA GLY A 27 0.14 -1.15 41.19
C GLY A 27 -0.47 0.05 40.49
N LEU A 28 0.35 0.86 39.82
CA LEU A 28 -0.12 1.74 38.75
C LEU A 28 0.75 1.52 37.51
N ARG A 29 0.15 0.92 36.47
CA ARG A 29 0.61 1.02 35.08
C ARG A 29 0.81 2.51 34.79
N ALA A 30 2.06 2.96 34.76
CA ALA A 30 2.39 4.30 34.33
C ALA A 30 1.99 4.45 32.86
N GLN A 31 0.87 5.12 32.61
CA GLN A 31 0.56 5.70 31.31
C GLN A 31 1.56 6.84 31.10
N ALA A 32 2.70 6.52 30.50
CA ALA A 32 3.67 7.52 30.06
C ALA A 32 3.08 8.25 28.83
N GLY A 33 2.35 9.34 29.08
CA GLY A 33 2.04 10.34 28.05
C GLY A 33 3.32 11.07 27.65
N CYS A 34 3.57 11.20 26.36
CA CYS A 34 4.68 12.03 25.85
C CYS A 34 4.47 13.48 26.29
N PRO A 35 5.49 14.17 26.85
CA PRO A 35 5.35 15.58 27.20
C PRO A 35 5.20 16.42 25.93
N GLY A 36 4.12 17.19 25.87
CA GLY A 36 3.83 18.10 24.77
C GLY A 36 4.84 19.22 24.70
N GLY A 37 5.66 19.21 23.64
CA GLY A 37 6.46 20.37 23.25
C GLY A 37 5.56 21.44 22.63
N THR A 38 5.48 22.59 23.28
CA THR A 38 4.75 23.77 22.83
C THR A 38 5.41 24.38 21.60
N LYS A 39 4.81 24.20 20.41
CA LYS A 39 4.80 25.23 19.35
C LYS A 39 3.63 24.99 18.40
N ARG A 40 2.80 26.03 18.31
CA ARG A 40 1.54 26.16 17.58
C ARG A 40 1.78 25.97 16.08
N ASN A 41 1.45 24.80 15.53
CA ASN A 41 1.04 24.70 14.14
C ASN A 41 0.01 23.58 13.96
N LYS A 42 -1.11 23.90 13.28
CA LYS A 42 -2.31 23.07 13.18
C LYS A 42 -2.03 21.84 12.31
N GLY A 43 -1.88 20.67 12.94
CA GLY A 43 -1.81 19.38 12.28
C GLY A 43 -2.14 18.27 13.27
N ARG A 44 -3.24 17.55 13.04
CA ARG A 44 -3.75 16.48 13.91
C ARG A 44 -2.91 15.22 13.71
N TRP A 45 -1.98 14.95 14.62
CA TRP A 45 -1.19 13.70 14.60
C TRP A 45 -1.94 12.57 15.32
N ARG A 46 -1.99 11.39 14.69
CA ARG A 46 -2.51 10.16 15.29
C ARG A 46 -1.50 9.63 16.31
N THR A 47 -1.97 9.26 17.49
CA THR A 47 -1.17 8.62 18.54
C THR A 47 -0.75 7.21 18.08
N ALA A 48 0.56 6.95 18.00
CA ALA A 48 1.09 5.60 17.84
C ALA A 48 0.94 4.83 19.16
N ALA A 49 0.63 3.53 19.08
CA ALA A 49 0.51 2.69 20.26
C ALA A 49 1.91 2.34 20.79
N ALA A 50 2.08 2.33 22.11
CA ALA A 50 3.37 2.09 22.80
C ALA A 50 4.02 0.72 22.52
N LYS A 51 3.36 -0.17 21.77
CA LYS A 51 3.91 -1.49 21.40
C LYS A 51 4.96 -1.43 20.29
N ASP A 52 5.10 -0.30 19.60
CA ASP A 52 6.00 -0.14 18.44
C ASP A 52 7.32 0.60 18.75
N CYS A 53 7.60 0.93 20.02
CA CYS A 53 8.87 1.55 20.43
C CYS A 53 9.78 0.51 21.11
N ASP A 54 10.86 0.10 20.44
CA ASP A 54 11.98 -0.62 21.07
C ASP A 54 12.75 0.35 21.99
N LEU A 55 12.77 0.07 23.30
CA LEU A 55 13.59 0.77 24.28
C LEU A 55 14.95 0.08 24.36
N ALA A 56 15.98 0.63 23.68
CA ALA A 56 17.34 0.10 23.78
C ALA A 56 18.39 1.17 24.09
N GLY A 57 19.18 0.92 25.15
CA GLY A 57 20.51 1.49 25.37
C GLY A 57 20.91 1.64 26.85
N PRO A 58 21.98 0.98 27.35
CA PRO A 58 22.56 1.28 28.65
C PRO A 58 23.49 2.52 28.55
N LEU A 59 23.26 3.51 29.42
CA LEU A 59 24.10 4.70 29.55
C LEU A 59 25.12 4.51 30.67
N LEU A 60 26.41 4.46 30.35
CA LEU A 60 27.49 4.62 31.33
C LEU A 60 28.05 6.05 31.25
N PRO A 61 28.07 6.84 32.35
CA PRO A 61 28.75 8.12 32.36
C PRO A 61 30.24 7.92 32.72
N LYS A 62 31.16 8.27 31.80
CA LYS A 62 32.57 8.51 32.15
C LYS A 62 32.68 9.84 32.89
N ARG A 63 32.93 9.79 34.21
CA ARG A 63 33.35 10.97 35.00
C ARG A 63 34.77 11.39 34.60
N ARG A 64 34.98 12.70 34.39
CA ARG A 64 36.30 13.34 34.52
C ARG A 64 36.33 14.16 35.82
N PRO A 65 37.46 14.27 36.55
CA PRO A 65 37.51 15.02 37.81
C PRO A 65 37.61 16.53 37.54
N GLY A 66 36.77 17.36 38.18
CA GLY A 66 36.97 18.82 38.25
C GLY A 66 35.80 19.76 37.95
N TRP A 67 34.53 19.35 37.99
CA TRP A 67 33.39 20.24 37.67
C TRP A 67 32.69 20.82 38.92
N PRO A 68 32.37 22.13 38.95
CA PRO A 68 31.63 22.78 40.06
C PRO A 68 30.11 22.50 40.03
N SER A 69 29.50 22.59 41.22
CA SER A 69 28.08 22.31 41.51
C SER A 69 27.12 23.31 40.86
N ALA A 70 26.76 23.09 39.59
CA ALA A 70 25.52 23.62 39.02
C ALA A 70 24.91 22.54 38.11
N MET A 71 23.99 21.79 38.70
CA MET A 71 23.36 20.61 38.13
C MET A 71 22.19 21.01 37.23
N SER A 72 22.43 21.16 35.93
CA SER A 72 21.37 21.01 34.92
C SER A 72 21.47 19.62 34.33
N ILE A 73 20.75 18.66 34.91
CA ILE A 73 20.50 17.38 34.25
C ILE A 73 19.47 17.67 33.16
N GLU A 74 19.92 17.86 31.93
CA GLU A 74 19.05 17.71 30.77
C GLU A 74 18.63 16.24 30.73
N LEU A 75 17.41 15.96 31.19
CA LEU A 75 16.75 14.68 30.98
C LEU A 75 16.42 14.57 29.47
N THR A 76 17.39 14.15 28.66
CA THR A 76 17.11 13.62 27.33
C THR A 76 16.38 12.29 27.52
N GLY A 77 15.06 12.36 27.63
CA GLY A 77 14.20 11.18 27.67
C GLY A 77 14.39 10.31 26.42
N PRO A 78 13.96 9.04 26.45
CA PRO A 78 14.03 8.16 25.29
C PRO A 78 13.28 8.79 24.13
N VAL A 79 14.02 9.12 23.06
CA VAL A 79 13.43 9.55 21.79
C VAL A 79 12.75 8.32 21.20
N CYS A 80 11.41 8.23 21.26
CA CYS A 80 10.66 7.25 20.46
C CYS A 80 10.94 7.56 18.98
N ARG A 81 11.92 6.88 18.39
CA ARG A 81 12.07 6.82 16.93
C ARG A 81 11.06 5.81 16.45
N CYS A 82 9.90 6.28 15.96
CA CYS A 82 9.14 5.49 15.01
C CYS A 82 10.10 5.18 13.87
N GLN A 83 10.39 3.90 13.62
CA GLN A 83 11.29 3.55 12.52
C GLN A 83 10.70 4.17 11.24
N PRO A 84 11.47 4.98 10.49
CA PRO A 84 10.99 5.43 9.20
C PRO A 84 10.72 4.17 8.38
N GLU A 85 9.50 4.07 7.83
CA GLU A 85 9.18 3.10 6.78
C GLU A 85 10.35 3.11 5.78
N SER A 86 10.80 1.93 5.32
CA SER A 86 12.03 1.86 4.54
C SER A 86 11.97 2.84 3.37
N VAL A 87 13.05 3.57 3.10
CA VAL A 87 13.07 4.64 2.07
C VAL A 87 12.54 4.11 0.72
N TYR A 88 12.83 2.84 0.41
CA TYR A 88 12.29 2.13 -0.73
C TYR A 88 10.76 2.06 -0.71
N TRP A 89 10.16 1.63 0.40
CA TRP A 89 8.72 1.40 0.52
C TRP A 89 7.91 2.68 0.33
N THR A 90 8.35 3.78 0.94
CA THR A 90 7.69 5.08 0.75
C THR A 90 7.88 5.60 -0.68
N GLN A 91 9.07 5.42 -1.28
CA GLN A 91 9.35 5.92 -2.63
C GLN A 91 8.62 5.14 -3.73
N SER A 92 8.46 3.82 -3.60
CA SER A 92 7.77 2.98 -4.59
C SER A 92 6.27 3.28 -4.67
N ARG A 93 5.68 3.73 -3.57
CA ARG A 93 4.25 4.08 -3.45
C ARG A 93 3.88 5.42 -4.07
N ARG A 94 4.86 6.27 -4.38
CA ARG A 94 4.59 7.63 -4.88
C ARG A 94 3.95 7.59 -6.27
N PRO A 95 2.98 8.48 -6.57
CA PRO A 95 2.29 8.47 -7.86
C PRO A 95 3.24 8.73 -9.04
N LEU A 96 4.21 9.63 -8.88
CA LEU A 96 5.23 9.90 -9.91
C LEU A 96 6.13 8.69 -10.17
N THR A 97 6.60 8.02 -9.11
CA THR A 97 7.41 6.79 -9.26
C THR A 97 6.61 5.70 -9.97
N SER A 98 5.34 5.52 -9.59
CA SER A 98 4.42 4.58 -10.24
C SER A 98 4.22 4.91 -11.71
N LEU A 99 4.03 6.19 -12.05
CA LEU A 99 3.89 6.64 -13.43
C LEU A 99 5.14 6.33 -14.25
N VAL A 100 6.33 6.69 -13.74
CA VAL A 100 7.59 6.43 -14.45
C VAL A 100 7.85 4.93 -14.62
N PHE A 101 7.46 4.11 -13.64
CA PHE A 101 7.57 2.67 -13.72
C PHE A 101 6.58 2.03 -14.71
N THR A 102 5.35 2.52 -14.77
CA THR A 102 4.29 2.02 -15.66
C THR A 102 4.40 2.57 -17.09
N ALA A 103 5.01 3.74 -17.29
CA ALA A 103 5.09 4.40 -18.59
C ALA A 103 5.68 3.53 -19.73
N PRO A 104 6.77 2.75 -19.53
CA PRO A 104 7.26 1.85 -20.57
C PRO A 104 6.22 0.81 -21.00
N LEU A 105 5.47 0.23 -20.05
CA LEU A 105 4.41 -0.73 -20.34
C LEU A 105 3.27 -0.08 -21.13
N LEU A 106 2.87 1.13 -20.73
CA LEU A 106 1.85 1.91 -21.43
C LEU A 106 2.26 2.22 -22.88
N VAL A 107 3.51 2.65 -23.09
CA VAL A 107 4.04 2.95 -24.43
C VAL A 107 4.10 1.70 -25.30
N ILE A 108 4.59 0.58 -24.75
CA ILE A 108 4.64 -0.71 -25.47
C ILE A 108 3.23 -1.16 -25.88
N TYR A 109 2.26 -1.05 -24.96
CA TYR A 109 0.88 -1.41 -25.25
C TYR A 109 0.30 -0.57 -26.39
N GLU A 110 0.34 0.76 -26.27
CA GLU A 110 -0.26 1.67 -27.26
C GLU A 110 0.43 1.56 -28.62
N ALA A 111 1.77 1.45 -28.66
CA ALA A 111 2.50 1.19 -29.89
C ALA A 111 2.10 -0.16 -30.52
N GLY A 112 1.93 -1.20 -29.70
CA GLY A 112 1.47 -2.51 -30.15
C GLY A 112 0.07 -2.48 -30.73
N VAL A 113 -0.87 -1.76 -30.10
CA VAL A 113 -2.23 -1.57 -30.61
C VAL A 113 -2.23 -0.81 -31.93
N MET A 114 -1.38 0.22 -32.07
CA MET A 114 -1.25 0.97 -33.32
C MET A 114 -0.71 0.12 -34.48
N LEU A 115 0.23 -0.77 -34.19
CA LEU A 115 0.85 -1.64 -35.20
C LEU A 115 -0.03 -2.81 -35.61
N LEU A 116 -0.72 -3.43 -34.66
CA LEU A 116 -1.51 -4.66 -34.87
C LEU A 116 -3.00 -4.38 -35.14
N GLY A 117 -3.45 -3.16 -34.87
CA GLY A 117 -4.84 -2.74 -34.97
C GLY A 117 -5.63 -2.93 -33.67
N PRO A 118 -6.61 -2.05 -33.37
CA PRO A 118 -7.44 -2.12 -32.14
C PRO A 118 -8.25 -3.41 -31.96
N GLN A 119 -8.46 -4.15 -33.04
CA GLN A 119 -9.22 -5.40 -33.01
C GLN A 119 -8.37 -6.60 -32.59
N ALA A 120 -7.05 -6.54 -32.79
CA ALA A 120 -6.13 -7.66 -32.54
C ALA A 120 -5.63 -7.71 -31.08
N VAL A 121 -5.71 -6.59 -30.36
CA VAL A 121 -5.14 -6.42 -29.01
C VAL A 121 -6.21 -5.89 -28.07
N ARG A 122 -7.29 -6.66 -27.89
CA ARG A 122 -8.39 -6.24 -27.01
C ARG A 122 -8.20 -6.78 -25.59
N ASN A 123 -8.07 -5.86 -24.65
CA ASN A 123 -8.21 -6.12 -23.22
C ASN A 123 -9.62 -5.70 -22.77
N GLY A 124 -10.27 -6.47 -21.89
CA GLY A 124 -11.64 -6.19 -21.45
C GLY A 124 -11.77 -4.82 -20.76
N ALA A 125 -10.85 -4.51 -19.85
CA ALA A 125 -10.84 -3.21 -19.17
C ALA A 125 -10.53 -2.04 -20.12
N ASP A 126 -9.68 -2.24 -21.13
CA ASP A 126 -9.41 -1.23 -22.18
C ASP A 126 -10.70 -0.89 -22.94
N VAL A 127 -11.45 -1.91 -23.40
CA VAL A 127 -12.72 -1.72 -24.10
C VAL A 127 -13.74 -0.97 -23.24
N TRP A 128 -13.89 -1.32 -21.97
CA TRP A 128 -14.81 -0.63 -21.07
C TRP A 128 -14.41 0.80 -20.77
N LEU A 129 -13.12 1.06 -20.55
CA LEU A 129 -12.64 2.41 -20.28
C LEU A 129 -12.76 3.30 -21.52
N ARG A 130 -12.45 2.79 -22.72
CA ARG A 130 -12.69 3.53 -23.97
C ARG A 130 -14.18 3.77 -24.20
N GLY A 131 -15.03 2.77 -23.98
CA GLY A 131 -16.48 2.94 -24.08
C GLY A 131 -17.04 3.97 -23.09
N LEU A 132 -16.50 4.03 -21.87
CA LEU A 132 -16.85 5.05 -20.89
C LEU A 132 -16.45 6.45 -21.37
N LEU A 133 -15.26 6.60 -21.95
CA LEU A 133 -14.78 7.87 -22.52
C LEU A 133 -15.61 8.29 -23.74
N GLU A 134 -15.93 7.36 -24.64
CA GLU A 134 -16.81 7.61 -25.78
C GLU A 134 -18.20 8.07 -25.34
N ALA A 135 -18.75 7.48 -24.28
CA ALA A 135 -20.06 7.85 -23.74
C ALA A 135 -20.14 9.28 -23.16
N ILE A 136 -19.00 9.90 -22.86
CA ILE A 136 -18.90 11.31 -22.43
C ILE A 136 -18.35 12.23 -23.53
N ASP A 137 -18.47 11.83 -24.81
CA ASP A 137 -18.02 12.55 -26.01
C ASP A 137 -16.50 12.71 -26.15
N PHE A 138 -15.76 11.79 -25.56
CA PHE A 138 -14.30 11.82 -25.43
C PHE A 138 -13.66 10.62 -26.16
N GLY A 139 -14.11 10.32 -27.38
CA GLY A 139 -13.68 9.16 -28.18
C GLY A 139 -12.30 9.25 -28.85
N GLN A 140 -11.43 10.18 -28.42
CA GLN A 140 -10.10 10.33 -29.01
C GLN A 140 -9.20 9.17 -28.58
N TYR A 141 -8.50 8.54 -29.53
CA TYR A 141 -7.71 7.31 -29.29
C TYR A 141 -6.73 7.43 -28.11
N PHE A 142 -6.01 8.56 -28.01
CA PHE A 142 -4.99 8.78 -26.98
C PHE A 142 -5.56 9.22 -25.63
N LEU A 143 -6.88 9.34 -25.49
CA LEU A 143 -7.43 9.85 -24.25
C LEU A 143 -7.29 8.88 -23.09
N LEU A 144 -7.38 7.57 -23.34
CA LEU A 144 -7.20 6.58 -22.30
C LEU A 144 -5.77 6.55 -21.72
N PRO A 145 -4.69 6.47 -22.53
CA PRO A 145 -3.34 6.59 -21.98
C PRO A 145 -3.11 7.97 -21.33
N ALA A 146 -3.68 9.05 -21.89
CA ALA A 146 -3.63 10.36 -21.26
C ALA A 146 -4.35 10.39 -19.89
N LEU A 147 -5.45 9.65 -19.72
CA LEU A 147 -6.18 9.53 -18.45
C LEU A 147 -5.30 8.89 -17.36
N VAL A 148 -4.55 7.82 -17.69
CA VAL A 148 -3.59 7.20 -16.75
C VAL A 148 -2.59 8.25 -16.25
N VAL A 149 -1.99 8.99 -17.19
CA VAL A 149 -1.01 10.03 -16.88
C VAL A 149 -1.66 11.15 -16.05
N ALA A 150 -2.85 11.61 -16.44
CA ALA A 150 -3.57 12.69 -15.77
C ALA A 150 -3.94 12.33 -14.33
N ILE A 151 -4.46 11.12 -14.07
CA ILE A 151 -4.79 10.67 -12.71
C ILE A 151 -3.53 10.62 -11.85
N LEU A 152 -2.44 10.02 -12.33
CA LEU A 152 -1.20 9.87 -11.55
C LEU A 152 -0.48 11.22 -11.33
N LEU A 153 -0.43 12.10 -12.34
CA LEU A 153 0.15 13.43 -12.18
C LEU A 153 -0.73 14.33 -11.30
N GLY A 154 -2.05 14.27 -11.45
CA GLY A 154 -2.98 14.98 -10.56
C GLY A 154 -2.86 14.51 -9.11
N TRP A 155 -2.74 13.20 -8.90
CA TRP A 155 -2.47 12.63 -7.57
C TRP A 155 -1.08 13.06 -7.04
N HIS A 156 -0.04 13.06 -7.87
CA HIS A 156 1.28 13.53 -7.47
C HIS A 156 1.25 15.02 -7.05
N TYR A 157 0.60 15.86 -7.87
CA TYR A 157 0.46 17.29 -7.64
C TYR A 157 -0.27 17.59 -6.33
N THR A 158 -1.37 16.88 -6.06
CA THR A 158 -2.13 17.05 -4.80
C THR A 158 -1.39 16.53 -3.58
N THR A 159 -0.52 15.52 -3.74
CA THR A 159 0.30 14.97 -2.65
C THR A 159 1.51 15.86 -2.32
N ARG A 160 1.95 16.71 -3.26
CA ARG A 160 3.12 17.61 -3.12
C ARG A 160 4.43 16.88 -2.79
N ASP A 161 4.58 15.67 -3.33
CA ASP A 161 5.82 14.92 -3.24
C ASP A 161 6.93 15.57 -4.10
N PRO A 162 8.22 15.30 -3.82
CA PRO A 162 9.30 15.80 -4.66
C PRO A 162 9.28 15.16 -6.06
N TRP A 163 9.55 15.96 -7.08
CA TRP A 163 9.71 15.55 -8.48
C TRP A 163 11.06 14.86 -8.72
N ARG A 164 11.30 13.76 -8.00
CA ARG A 164 12.54 12.99 -8.07
C ARG A 164 12.24 11.51 -8.02
N VAL A 165 12.76 10.78 -9.01
CA VAL A 165 12.63 9.32 -9.09
C VAL A 165 14.01 8.70 -9.01
N SER A 166 14.15 7.71 -8.14
CA SER A 166 15.41 7.01 -7.90
C SER A 166 15.50 5.75 -8.77
N ARG A 167 16.56 5.63 -9.57
CA ARG A 167 16.77 4.44 -10.44
C ARG A 167 16.83 3.13 -9.64
N PRO A 168 17.55 3.02 -8.50
CA PRO A 168 17.50 1.83 -7.66
C PRO A 168 16.10 1.42 -7.21
N VAL A 169 15.20 2.38 -6.99
CA VAL A 169 13.81 2.08 -6.62
C VAL A 169 13.06 1.47 -7.78
N LEU A 170 13.23 1.96 -9.01
CA LEU A 170 12.60 1.37 -10.19
C LEU A 170 13.08 -0.07 -10.43
N SER A 171 14.38 -0.33 -10.27
CA SER A 171 14.93 -1.69 -10.35
C SER A 171 14.40 -2.59 -9.23
N GLY A 172 14.28 -2.06 -8.01
CA GLY A 172 13.66 -2.77 -6.89
C GLY A 172 12.19 -3.12 -7.17
N MET A 173 11.42 -2.18 -7.71
CA MET A 173 10.01 -2.40 -8.09
C MET A 173 9.87 -3.48 -9.15
N PHE A 174 10.77 -3.52 -10.13
CA PHE A 174 10.80 -4.56 -11.15
C PHE A 174 11.03 -5.94 -10.53
N LEU A 175 12.09 -6.09 -9.72
CA LEU A 175 12.40 -7.36 -9.05
C LEU A 175 11.29 -7.82 -8.11
N GLU A 176 10.74 -6.88 -7.33
CA GLU A 176 9.63 -7.17 -6.43
C GLU A 176 8.39 -7.62 -7.21
N SER A 177 8.07 -6.97 -8.33
CA SER A 177 6.95 -7.36 -9.18
C SER A 177 7.12 -8.78 -9.73
N LEU A 178 8.33 -9.17 -10.13
CA LEU A 178 8.63 -10.53 -10.58
C LEU A 178 8.44 -11.55 -9.46
N VAL A 179 8.96 -11.27 -8.26
CA VAL A 179 8.80 -12.16 -7.10
C VAL A 179 7.33 -12.31 -6.73
N LEU A 180 6.57 -11.21 -6.69
CA LEU A 180 5.14 -11.23 -6.39
C LEU A 180 4.34 -11.97 -7.47
N ALA A 181 4.73 -11.87 -8.74
CA ALA A 181 4.11 -12.61 -9.83
C ALA A 181 4.34 -14.13 -9.68
N LEU A 182 5.55 -14.55 -9.27
CA LEU A 182 5.85 -15.94 -8.93
C LEU A 182 5.04 -16.41 -7.71
N CYS A 183 4.87 -15.57 -6.69
CA CYS A 183 4.00 -15.88 -5.55
C CYS A 183 2.55 -16.10 -6.00
N LEU A 184 2.02 -15.25 -6.88
CA LEU A 184 0.68 -15.39 -7.42
C LEU A 184 0.53 -16.66 -8.28
N ARG A 185 1.54 -17.01 -9.08
CA ARG A 185 1.60 -18.32 -9.77
C ARG A 185 1.59 -19.47 -8.75
N GLY A 186 2.29 -19.36 -7.63
CA GLY A 186 2.23 -20.34 -6.54
C GLY A 186 0.83 -20.49 -5.96
N ILE A 187 0.11 -19.39 -5.73
CA ILE A 187 -1.29 -19.41 -5.26
C ILE A 187 -2.18 -20.17 -6.24
N LEU A 188 -2.06 -19.89 -7.54
CA LEU A 188 -2.79 -20.60 -8.60
C LEU A 188 -2.55 -22.12 -8.54
N GLN A 189 -1.31 -22.56 -8.32
CA GLN A 189 -0.97 -23.98 -8.23
C GLN A 189 -1.52 -24.64 -6.98
N ILE A 190 -1.42 -23.97 -5.82
CA ILE A 190 -1.96 -24.48 -4.55
C ILE A 190 -3.48 -24.61 -4.66
N GLU A 191 -4.16 -23.60 -5.19
CA GLU A 191 -5.60 -23.64 -5.44
C GLU A 191 -5.98 -24.82 -6.32
N ALA A 192 -5.24 -25.05 -7.40
CA ALA A 192 -5.48 -26.18 -8.29
C ALA A 192 -5.42 -27.53 -7.55
N VAL A 193 -4.44 -27.70 -6.66
CA VAL A 193 -4.30 -28.90 -5.82
C VAL A 193 -5.46 -29.03 -4.82
N VAL A 194 -5.81 -27.94 -4.13
CA VAL A 194 -6.89 -27.92 -3.13
C VAL A 194 -8.24 -28.24 -3.77
N LEU A 195 -8.60 -27.57 -4.87
CA LEU A 195 -9.89 -27.79 -5.53
C LEU A 195 -9.99 -29.20 -6.11
N ARG A 196 -8.92 -29.76 -6.66
CA ARG A 196 -8.89 -31.17 -7.10
C ARG A 196 -9.08 -32.14 -5.93
N GLY A 197 -8.48 -31.85 -4.78
CA GLY A 197 -8.65 -32.67 -3.57
C GLY A 197 -10.06 -32.62 -2.98
N LEU A 198 -10.76 -31.49 -3.13
CA LEU A 198 -12.14 -31.31 -2.65
C LEU A 198 -13.19 -31.94 -3.57
N GLY A 199 -12.94 -31.97 -4.88
CA GLY A 199 -13.87 -32.53 -5.86
C GLY A 199 -13.27 -33.72 -6.59
N ALA A 200 -13.14 -34.88 -5.92
CA ALA A 200 -12.60 -36.14 -6.44
C ALA A 200 -13.28 -36.60 -7.76
N VAL A 201 -12.95 -35.92 -8.85
CA VAL A 201 -13.26 -36.22 -10.23
C VAL A 201 -11.91 -36.39 -10.89
N LEU A 202 -11.66 -37.61 -11.41
CA LEU A 202 -10.61 -37.81 -12.41
C LEU A 202 -10.97 -36.93 -13.61
N VAL A 203 -10.42 -35.73 -13.67
CA VAL A 203 -10.29 -35.01 -14.93
C VAL A 203 -8.93 -35.43 -15.49
N PRO A 204 -8.87 -36.33 -16.48
CA PRO A 204 -7.63 -36.67 -17.15
C PRO A 204 -7.33 -35.57 -18.16
N THR A 205 -6.80 -34.44 -17.69
CA THR A 205 -6.02 -33.51 -18.51
C THR A 205 -5.48 -32.41 -17.60
N ASP A 206 -4.18 -32.23 -17.67
CA ASP A 206 -3.46 -31.12 -17.08
C ASP A 206 -4.11 -29.77 -17.48
N PRO A 207 -4.80 -29.06 -16.56
CA PRO A 207 -5.50 -27.81 -16.90
C PRO A 207 -4.54 -26.71 -17.36
N LEU A 208 -3.25 -26.88 -17.06
CA LEU A 208 -2.20 -25.96 -17.47
C LEU A 208 -1.93 -26.03 -18.99
N CYS A 209 -2.29 -27.13 -19.66
CA CYS A 209 -1.98 -27.34 -21.07
C CYS A 209 -3.14 -26.94 -22.02
N GLN A 210 -4.39 -26.92 -21.54
CA GLN A 210 -5.56 -26.66 -22.39
C GLN A 210 -5.98 -25.18 -22.54
N TRP A 211 -5.27 -24.25 -21.89
CA TRP A 211 -5.53 -22.81 -22.03
C TRP A 211 -4.58 -22.09 -22.99
N GLN A 212 -3.89 -22.83 -23.86
CA GLN A 212 -3.41 -22.26 -25.12
C GLN A 212 -4.62 -22.02 -26.02
N ALA A 213 -5.36 -20.94 -25.74
CA ALA A 213 -6.33 -20.42 -26.66
C ALA A 213 -5.60 -20.17 -28.00
N GLU A 214 -6.04 -20.85 -29.05
CA GLU A 214 -5.74 -20.46 -30.42
C GLU A 214 -6.23 -19.02 -30.59
N GLY A 215 -5.28 -18.11 -30.50
CA GLY A 215 -5.51 -16.67 -30.52
C GLY A 215 -4.50 -15.99 -31.42
N PRO A 216 -4.61 -14.66 -31.58
CA PRO A 216 -3.78 -13.88 -32.49
C PRO A 216 -2.28 -14.12 -32.21
N GLY A 217 -1.41 -13.83 -33.19
CA GLY A 217 0.02 -14.16 -33.15
C GLY A 217 0.68 -13.81 -31.81
N SER A 218 1.77 -14.51 -31.46
CA SER A 218 2.45 -14.40 -30.15
C SER A 218 2.67 -12.96 -29.67
N LEU A 219 2.94 -12.04 -30.60
CA LEU A 219 3.07 -10.61 -30.33
C LEU A 219 1.76 -9.95 -29.86
N ALA A 220 0.62 -10.22 -30.49
CA ALA A 220 -0.67 -9.64 -30.08
C ALA A 220 -1.07 -10.09 -28.67
N ARG A 221 -0.80 -11.35 -28.32
CA ARG A 221 -0.99 -11.86 -26.95
C ARG A 221 -0.09 -11.15 -25.95
N LEU A 222 1.20 -11.00 -26.28
CA LEU A 222 2.16 -10.26 -25.46
C LEU A 222 1.68 -8.85 -25.15
N ILE A 223 1.27 -8.10 -26.18
CA ILE A 223 0.76 -6.74 -26.03
C ILE A 223 -0.54 -6.76 -25.20
N GLY A 224 -1.45 -7.72 -25.45
CA GLY A 224 -2.68 -7.88 -24.67
C GLY A 224 -2.43 -8.04 -23.17
N PHE A 225 -1.47 -8.86 -22.76
CA PHE A 225 -1.11 -9.08 -21.35
C PHE A 225 -0.53 -7.84 -20.68
N ILE A 226 0.30 -7.07 -21.42
CA ILE A 226 0.81 -5.78 -20.92
C ILE A 226 -0.36 -4.81 -20.70
N GLY A 227 -1.30 -4.75 -21.65
CA GLY A 227 -2.49 -3.91 -21.55
C GLY A 227 -3.43 -4.30 -20.41
N ALA A 228 -3.63 -5.61 -20.19
CA ALA A 228 -4.39 -6.13 -19.07
C ALA A 228 -3.81 -5.64 -17.74
N GLY A 229 -2.51 -5.84 -17.52
CA GLY A 229 -1.85 -5.37 -16.31
C GLY A 229 -1.97 -3.85 -16.06
N VAL A 230 -1.95 -3.02 -17.10
CA VAL A 230 -2.09 -1.56 -16.95
C VAL A 230 -3.55 -1.15 -16.70
N TYR A 231 -4.45 -1.56 -17.58
CA TYR A 231 -5.82 -1.03 -17.62
C TYR A 231 -6.76 -1.72 -16.64
N GLU A 232 -6.54 -2.99 -16.30
CA GLU A 232 -7.30 -3.63 -15.23
C GLU A 232 -6.92 -3.06 -13.87
N GLU A 233 -5.64 -2.82 -13.60
CA GLU A 233 -5.21 -2.18 -12.36
C GLU A 233 -5.69 -0.72 -12.27
N LEU A 234 -5.72 0.01 -13.39
CA LEU A 234 -6.31 1.35 -13.43
C LEU A 234 -7.79 1.28 -13.00
N LEU A 235 -8.58 0.45 -13.66
CA LEU A 235 -10.03 0.37 -13.46
C LEU A 235 -10.36 -0.14 -12.05
N PHE A 236 -9.85 -1.30 -11.67
CA PHE A 236 -10.28 -1.98 -10.45
C PHE A 236 -9.62 -1.42 -9.20
N ARG A 237 -8.34 -1.03 -9.27
CA ARG A 237 -7.56 -0.66 -8.06
C ARG A 237 -7.47 0.85 -7.94
N LEU A 238 -6.98 1.54 -8.97
CA LEU A 238 -6.81 2.99 -8.87
C LEU A 238 -8.16 3.72 -8.82
N MET A 239 -9.13 3.35 -9.66
CA MET A 239 -10.45 4.00 -9.73
C MET A 239 -11.48 3.37 -8.78
N LEU A 240 -11.84 2.10 -8.97
CA LEU A 240 -12.97 1.48 -8.27
C LEU A 240 -12.68 1.26 -6.78
N LEU A 241 -11.54 0.66 -6.41
CA LEU A 241 -11.18 0.41 -5.01
C LEU A 241 -11.07 1.73 -4.24
N SER A 242 -10.39 2.75 -4.80
CA SER A 242 -10.28 4.07 -4.17
C SER A 242 -11.65 4.70 -3.94
N THR A 243 -12.55 4.63 -4.93
CA THR A 243 -13.91 5.18 -4.85
C THR A 243 -14.74 4.45 -3.79
N LEU A 244 -14.72 3.11 -3.76
CA LEU A 244 -15.45 2.33 -2.76
C LEU A 244 -14.90 2.54 -1.35
N ALA A 245 -13.58 2.55 -1.18
CA ALA A 245 -12.96 2.83 0.11
C ALA A 245 -13.31 4.24 0.61
N TRP A 246 -13.35 5.23 -0.28
CA TRP A 246 -13.81 6.58 0.02
C TRP A 246 -15.30 6.58 0.41
N ALA A 247 -16.17 5.93 -0.36
CA ALA A 247 -17.61 5.89 -0.13
C ALA A 247 -17.96 5.22 1.22
N PHE A 248 -17.35 4.07 1.52
CA PHE A 248 -17.55 3.40 2.82
C PHE A 248 -17.09 4.26 4.00
N ARG A 249 -15.99 5.01 3.85
CA ARG A 249 -15.55 5.95 4.88
C ARG A 249 -16.53 7.11 5.06
N HIS A 250 -17.14 7.62 3.99
CA HIS A 250 -18.16 8.66 4.06
C HIS A 250 -19.45 8.16 4.69
N ALA A 251 -19.78 6.88 4.51
CA ALA A 251 -20.87 6.21 5.20
C ALA A 251 -20.57 5.89 6.69
N GLY A 252 -19.43 6.32 7.23
CA GLY A 252 -19.08 6.15 8.65
C GLY A 252 -18.39 4.83 9.00
N VAL A 253 -18.05 3.99 8.00
CA VAL A 253 -17.32 2.73 8.24
C VAL A 253 -15.88 3.02 8.70
N ARG A 254 -15.41 2.26 9.69
CA ARG A 254 -14.03 2.38 10.21
C ARG A 254 -13.01 2.17 9.08
N PRO A 255 -11.88 2.91 9.04
CA PRO A 255 -10.96 2.88 7.89
C PRO A 255 -10.46 1.49 7.47
N ARG A 256 -10.13 0.61 8.44
CA ARG A 256 -9.68 -0.75 8.15
C ARG A 256 -10.78 -1.61 7.55
N THR A 257 -11.99 -1.51 8.10
CA THR A 257 -13.16 -2.25 7.60
C THR A 257 -13.60 -1.72 6.23
N ALA A 258 -13.52 -0.41 6.01
CA ALA A 258 -13.77 0.19 4.70
C ALA A 258 -12.77 -0.31 3.64
N ALA A 259 -11.48 -0.35 3.98
CA ALA A 259 -10.46 -0.90 3.09
C ALA A 259 -10.68 -2.39 2.80
N ALA A 260 -10.91 -3.21 3.83
CA ALA A 260 -11.17 -4.64 3.67
C ALA A 260 -12.43 -4.90 2.83
N GLY A 261 -13.52 -4.16 3.10
CA GLY A 261 -14.75 -4.24 2.32
C GLY A 261 -14.55 -3.83 0.86
N ALA A 262 -13.78 -2.75 0.60
CA ALA A 262 -13.48 -2.32 -0.76
C ALA A 262 -12.61 -3.33 -1.52
N VAL A 263 -11.61 -3.93 -0.85
CA VAL A 263 -10.78 -5.01 -1.43
C VAL A 263 -11.64 -6.23 -1.77
N ALA A 264 -12.52 -6.66 -0.86
CA ALA A 264 -13.40 -7.80 -1.11
C ALA A 264 -14.39 -7.51 -2.26
N ALA A 265 -15.02 -6.34 -2.25
CA ALA A 265 -15.97 -5.94 -3.27
C ALA A 265 -15.32 -5.82 -4.66
N THR A 266 -14.14 -5.19 -4.74
CA THR A 266 -13.41 -5.07 -6.01
C THR A 266 -12.82 -6.39 -6.48
N GLY A 267 -12.41 -7.28 -5.58
CA GLY A 267 -11.98 -8.63 -5.94
C GLY A 267 -13.12 -9.47 -6.54
N LEU A 268 -14.32 -9.37 -5.96
CA LEU A 268 -15.52 -10.00 -6.54
C LEU A 268 -15.90 -9.38 -7.89
N ALA A 269 -15.90 -8.05 -7.99
CA ALA A 269 -16.18 -7.35 -9.24
C ALA A 269 -15.19 -7.74 -10.35
N PHE A 270 -13.91 -7.89 -10.01
CA PHE A 270 -12.86 -8.34 -10.91
C PHE A 270 -13.10 -9.76 -11.44
N ALA A 271 -13.54 -10.68 -10.55
CA ALA A 271 -13.89 -12.03 -10.96
C ALA A 271 -15.11 -12.04 -11.88
N LEU A 272 -16.18 -11.35 -11.51
CA LEU A 272 -17.39 -11.24 -12.33
C LEU A 272 -17.11 -10.62 -13.70
N ALA A 273 -16.24 -9.62 -13.75
CA ALA A 273 -15.88 -8.92 -14.98
C ALA A 273 -15.34 -9.83 -16.08
N HIS A 274 -14.67 -10.92 -15.71
CA HIS A 274 -14.12 -11.88 -16.67
C HIS A 274 -15.18 -12.77 -17.34
N TYR A 275 -16.42 -12.75 -16.85
CA TYR A 275 -17.55 -13.48 -17.44
C TYR A 275 -18.55 -12.52 -18.11
N LEU A 276 -18.27 -11.21 -18.13
CA LEU A 276 -19.15 -10.20 -18.72
C LEU A 276 -18.67 -9.75 -20.10
N GLY A 277 -19.62 -9.47 -20.98
CA GLY A 277 -19.38 -8.93 -22.31
C GLY A 277 -19.17 -9.98 -23.40
N PRO A 278 -18.99 -9.57 -24.66
CA PRO A 278 -18.95 -10.48 -25.81
C PRO A 278 -17.78 -11.48 -25.81
N TYR A 279 -16.74 -11.20 -25.01
CA TYR A 279 -15.54 -12.02 -24.90
C TYR A 279 -15.35 -12.59 -23.49
N GLY A 280 -16.39 -12.53 -22.65
CA GLY A 280 -16.36 -13.13 -21.32
C GLY A 280 -16.27 -14.65 -21.40
N GLU A 281 -15.64 -15.26 -20.39
CA GLU A 281 -15.61 -16.71 -20.27
C GLU A 281 -17.02 -17.27 -20.09
N PRO A 282 -17.30 -18.49 -20.60
CA PRO A 282 -18.61 -19.11 -20.44
C PRO A 282 -18.89 -19.41 -18.96
N ILE A 283 -20.11 -19.12 -18.53
CA ILE A 283 -20.58 -19.45 -17.19
C ILE A 283 -21.13 -20.88 -17.22
N GLU A 284 -20.31 -21.83 -16.79
CA GLU A 284 -20.60 -23.27 -16.76
C GLU A 284 -20.42 -23.81 -15.32
N PRO A 285 -21.37 -23.54 -14.39
CA PRO A 285 -21.21 -23.86 -12.97
C PRO A 285 -21.04 -25.35 -12.66
N GLU A 286 -21.43 -26.22 -13.59
CA GLU A 286 -21.23 -27.66 -13.52
C GLU A 286 -19.77 -28.08 -13.77
N ARG A 287 -18.93 -27.22 -14.35
CA ARG A 287 -17.54 -27.55 -14.70
C ARG A 287 -16.56 -27.10 -13.62
N PHE A 288 -15.59 -27.98 -13.33
CA PHE A 288 -14.47 -27.66 -12.45
C PHE A 288 -13.72 -26.39 -12.87
N LEU A 289 -13.52 -26.22 -14.19
CA LEU A 289 -12.73 -25.13 -14.75
C LEU A 289 -13.34 -23.75 -14.47
N PHE A 290 -14.68 -23.65 -14.43
CA PHE A 290 -15.37 -22.42 -14.06
C PHE A 290 -15.01 -22.01 -12.63
N TRP A 291 -15.15 -22.93 -11.66
CA TRP A 291 -14.84 -22.65 -10.26
C TRP A 291 -13.36 -22.38 -10.03
N TYR A 292 -12.48 -23.11 -10.73
CA TYR A 292 -11.04 -22.86 -10.71
C TYR A 292 -10.69 -21.44 -11.20
N GLY A 293 -11.25 -21.01 -12.33
CA GLY A 293 -11.01 -19.64 -12.84
C GLY A 293 -11.68 -18.56 -11.98
N PHE A 294 -12.89 -18.81 -11.50
CA PHE A 294 -13.67 -17.84 -10.71
C PHE A 294 -13.05 -17.59 -9.34
N VAL A 295 -12.72 -18.65 -8.59
CA VAL A 295 -12.10 -18.54 -7.26
C VAL A 295 -10.72 -17.91 -7.38
N PHE A 296 -9.90 -18.35 -8.35
CA PHE A 296 -8.60 -17.75 -8.60
C PHE A 296 -8.71 -16.24 -8.84
N ARG A 297 -9.67 -15.80 -9.66
CA ARG A 297 -9.86 -14.36 -9.92
C ARG A 297 -10.30 -13.58 -8.70
N ILE A 298 -11.12 -14.15 -7.81
CA ILE A 298 -11.42 -13.50 -6.53
C ILE A 298 -10.14 -13.36 -5.70
N LEU A 299 -9.34 -14.42 -5.60
CA LEU A 299 -8.09 -14.42 -4.83
C LEU A 299 -7.06 -13.45 -5.41
N ALA A 300 -6.85 -13.46 -6.73
CA ALA A 300 -6.03 -12.49 -7.44
C ALA A 300 -6.56 -11.06 -7.25
N GLY A 301 -7.88 -10.90 -7.35
CA GLY A 301 -8.62 -9.68 -7.03
C GLY A 301 -8.23 -9.08 -5.69
N VAL A 302 -8.35 -9.89 -4.64
CA VAL A 302 -7.97 -9.54 -3.26
C VAL A 302 -6.47 -9.31 -3.13
N PHE A 303 -5.63 -10.16 -3.72
CA PHE A 303 -4.18 -10.04 -3.72
C PHE A 303 -3.74 -8.68 -4.27
N PHE A 304 -4.19 -8.31 -5.47
CA PHE A 304 -3.87 -7.02 -6.08
C PHE A 304 -4.49 -5.85 -5.31
N GLY A 305 -5.68 -6.00 -4.73
CA GLY A 305 -6.28 -4.98 -3.86
C GLY A 305 -5.44 -4.69 -2.61
N VAL A 306 -4.96 -5.74 -1.93
CA VAL A 306 -4.03 -5.61 -0.79
C VAL A 306 -2.70 -5.04 -1.25
N LEU A 307 -2.16 -5.55 -2.36
CA LEU A 307 -0.89 -5.09 -2.92
C LEU A 307 -0.93 -3.60 -3.27
N PHE A 308 -1.99 -3.13 -3.92
CA PHE A 308 -2.20 -1.72 -4.23
C PHE A 308 -2.19 -0.85 -2.97
N LEU A 309 -2.90 -1.26 -1.92
CA LEU A 309 -2.96 -0.51 -0.65
C LEU A 309 -1.62 -0.47 0.10
N LEU A 310 -0.79 -1.51 -0.04
CA LEU A 310 0.49 -1.63 0.67
C LEU A 310 1.68 -1.08 -0.14
N ARG A 311 1.70 -1.28 -1.46
CA ARG A 311 2.84 -1.03 -2.35
C ARG A 311 2.60 0.05 -3.39
N GLY A 312 1.35 0.37 -3.68
CA GLY A 312 0.96 1.38 -4.67
C GLY A 312 0.75 0.82 -6.08
N PHE A 313 0.35 1.71 -6.98
CA PHE A 313 -0.09 1.39 -8.34
C PHE A 313 0.99 0.72 -9.20
N GLY A 314 2.22 1.26 -9.21
CA GLY A 314 3.27 0.78 -10.11
C GLY A 314 3.63 -0.69 -9.89
N ILE A 315 3.81 -1.12 -8.64
CA ILE A 315 4.10 -2.52 -8.31
C ILE A 315 2.90 -3.43 -8.63
N ALA A 316 1.66 -2.97 -8.42
CA ALA A 316 0.47 -3.74 -8.78
C ALA A 316 0.42 -4.02 -10.29
N VAL A 317 0.60 -2.98 -11.12
CA VAL A 317 0.67 -3.08 -12.59
C VAL A 317 1.81 -4.00 -13.03
N GLY A 318 3.02 -3.80 -12.49
CA GLY A 318 4.18 -4.61 -12.84
C GLY A 318 3.98 -6.08 -12.49
N THR A 319 3.40 -6.35 -11.32
CA THR A 319 3.12 -7.71 -10.85
C THR A 319 2.08 -8.39 -11.73
N HIS A 320 1.02 -7.67 -12.11
CA HIS A 320 -0.04 -8.19 -12.96
C HIS A 320 0.49 -8.52 -14.35
N ALA A 321 1.15 -7.56 -15.01
CA ALA A 321 1.75 -7.79 -16.32
C ALA A 321 2.76 -8.94 -16.28
N ALA A 322 3.65 -8.99 -15.27
CA ALA A 322 4.61 -10.07 -15.12
C ALA A 322 3.94 -11.44 -14.90
N TYR A 323 2.86 -11.50 -14.10
CA TYR A 323 2.12 -12.73 -13.87
C TYR A 323 1.50 -13.26 -15.17
N ASP A 324 0.84 -12.41 -15.95
CA ASP A 324 0.22 -12.83 -17.21
C ASP A 324 1.26 -13.34 -18.20
N LEU A 325 2.40 -12.66 -18.31
CA LEU A 325 3.52 -13.10 -19.12
C LEU A 325 4.05 -14.46 -18.67
N LEU A 326 4.24 -14.65 -17.36
CA LEU A 326 4.76 -15.89 -16.81
C LEU A 326 3.82 -17.07 -16.99
N VAL A 327 2.50 -16.88 -16.81
CA VAL A 327 1.53 -17.99 -16.89
C VAL A 327 1.15 -18.33 -18.32
N ARG A 328 1.12 -17.34 -19.23
CA ARG A 328 0.55 -17.52 -20.57
C ARG A 328 1.60 -17.62 -21.69
N LEU A 329 2.88 -17.37 -21.39
CA LEU A 329 4.01 -17.59 -22.31
C LEU A 329 4.96 -18.72 -21.88
N GLY A 330 4.84 -19.22 -20.65
CA GLY A 330 5.75 -20.22 -20.06
C GLY A 330 5.03 -21.39 -19.40
#